data_AF-A0A0P9EYV2-F1
#
_entry.id   AF-A0A0P9EYV2-F1
#
_cell.length_a   1.000
_cell.length_b   1.000
_cell.length_c   1.000
_cell.angle_alpha   90.00
_cell.angle_beta   90.00
_cell.angle_gamma   90.00
#
_symmetry.space_group_name_H-M   'P 1'
#
loop_
_entity.id
_entity.type
_entity.pdbx_description
1 polymer ?
#
loop_
_entity_poly.entity_id
_entity_poly.type
_entity_poly.pdbx_seq_one_letter_code
_entity_poly.pdbx_strand_id
1 'polypeptide(L)'
;MTPITPPFWAGETWAGDVQEWIGAALARNGRSLTGPLEQIHLQPWSTVLRAPTAGGLVFFKSVAPNIHHEVALTAALARWQPDVVLQPLATDPARGWMLLPDGGARLRERIRADRDLGHWHALLPHYAALQIDLAARQDELLALGAADWRLTHFPRLYAELLNEHEQLWLDQPDGLPSEDHARLLALAPQVSAWCAELAASGIPESLNHGDLHDGNIFFHTGGARIFDWGDGRVSHP
;
A
#
# COMPACT_ATOMS: atom_id res chain seq x y z
N MET A 1 9.71 -19.09 -4.55
CA MET A 1 9.64 -18.36 -3.26
C MET A 1 9.52 -19.38 -2.14
N THR A 2 10.27 -19.22 -1.04
CA THR A 2 10.11 -20.05 0.17
C THR A 2 8.72 -19.81 0.76
N PRO A 3 7.94 -20.84 1.10
CA PRO A 3 6.62 -20.64 1.71
C PRO A 3 6.78 -19.90 3.04
N ILE A 4 6.13 -18.74 3.14
CA ILE A 4 6.11 -17.93 4.35
C ILE A 4 4.97 -18.49 5.22
N THR A 5 5.28 -19.15 6.33
CA THR A 5 4.28 -19.89 7.13
C THR A 5 3.68 -19.01 8.23
N PRO A 6 2.38 -18.66 8.16
CA PRO A 6 1.68 -17.96 9.24
C PRO A 6 1.51 -18.84 10.50
N PRO A 7 1.20 -18.24 11.66
CA PRO A 7 0.96 -16.81 11.86
C PRO A 7 2.22 -16.03 12.27
N PHE A 8 2.47 -14.91 11.58
CA PHE A 8 3.53 -13.94 11.91
C PHE A 8 3.22 -13.08 13.14
N TRP A 9 1.95 -13.00 13.50
CA TRP A 9 1.41 -12.12 14.56
C TRP A 9 0.76 -12.94 15.67
N ALA A 10 1.54 -13.82 16.29
CA ALA A 10 1.05 -14.71 17.34
C ALA A 10 2.06 -14.85 18.47
N GLY A 11 1.53 -15.20 19.65
CA GLY A 11 2.32 -15.47 20.85
C GLY A 11 2.56 -14.23 21.73
N GLU A 12 2.84 -14.51 23.01
CA GLU A 12 3.07 -13.48 24.04
C GLU A 12 4.34 -12.67 23.78
N THR A 13 5.36 -13.27 23.17
CA THR A 13 6.62 -12.61 22.81
C THR A 13 6.39 -11.50 21.79
N TRP A 14 5.68 -11.79 20.70
CA TRP A 14 5.35 -10.79 19.68
C TRP A 14 4.53 -9.65 20.27
N ALA A 15 3.51 -9.97 21.08
CA ALA A 15 2.68 -8.95 21.73
C ALA A 15 3.50 -8.05 22.68
N GLY A 16 4.42 -8.64 23.46
CA GLY A 16 5.34 -7.92 24.34
C GLY A 16 6.26 -6.98 23.56
N ASP A 17 6.91 -7.49 22.51
CA ASP A 17 7.83 -6.72 21.67
C ASP A 17 7.12 -5.54 20.98
N VAL A 18 5.89 -5.76 20.50
CA VAL A 18 5.07 -4.71 19.88
C VAL A 18 4.69 -3.65 20.91
N GLN A 19 4.26 -4.04 22.11
CA GLN A 19 3.91 -3.08 23.16
C GLN A 19 5.12 -2.25 23.61
N GLU A 20 6.29 -2.88 23.78
CA GLU A 20 7.53 -2.18 24.11
C GLU A 20 7.93 -1.20 23.00
N TRP A 21 7.89 -1.63 21.75
CA TRP A 21 8.24 -0.80 20.60
C TRP A 21 7.31 0.42 20.45
N ILE A 22 5.99 0.21 20.57
CA ILE A 22 5.01 1.30 20.55
C ILE A 22 5.27 2.27 21.70
N GLY A 23 5.50 1.76 22.92
CA GLY A 23 5.80 2.57 24.09
C GLY A 23 7.04 3.45 23.89
N ALA A 24 8.13 2.87 23.40
CA ALA A 24 9.36 3.59 23.09
C ALA A 24 9.16 4.64 21.99
N ALA A 25 8.42 4.31 20.93
CA ALA A 25 8.10 5.24 19.85
C ALA A 25 7.27 6.45 20.31
N LEU A 26 6.29 6.22 21.19
CA LEU A 26 5.46 7.27 21.78
C LEU A 26 6.26 8.15 22.75
N ALA A 27 7.12 7.55 23.59
CA ALA A 27 7.92 8.28 24.56
C ALA A 27 8.84 9.32 23.89
N ARG A 28 9.40 9.01 22.71
CA ARG A 28 10.20 9.97 21.91
C ARG A 28 9.43 11.23 21.51
N ASN A 29 8.10 11.16 21.47
CA ASN A 29 7.22 12.27 21.12
C ASN A 29 6.44 12.80 22.35
N GLY A 30 6.89 12.47 23.56
CA GLY A 30 6.24 12.93 24.81
C GLY A 30 4.85 12.33 25.04
N ARG A 31 4.54 11.17 24.44
CA ARG A 31 3.26 10.46 24.59
C ARG A 31 3.46 9.14 25.32
N SER A 32 2.38 8.62 25.89
CA SER A 32 2.33 7.30 26.51
C SER A 32 1.03 6.58 26.19
N LEU A 33 1.06 5.25 26.26
CA LEU A 33 -0.15 4.43 26.21
C LEU A 33 -0.99 4.68 27.47
N THR A 34 -2.30 4.78 27.29
CA THR A 34 -3.27 4.99 28.38
C THR A 34 -4.18 3.77 28.62
N GLY A 35 -4.01 2.72 27.82
CA GLY A 35 -4.82 1.51 27.89
C GLY A 35 -4.22 0.38 27.04
N PRO A 36 -4.89 -0.79 26.99
CA PRO A 36 -4.42 -1.94 26.24
C PRO A 36 -4.45 -1.69 24.73
N LEU A 37 -3.60 -2.43 24.00
CA LEU A 37 -3.68 -2.51 22.54
C LEU A 37 -4.87 -3.38 22.14
N GLU A 38 -5.61 -2.94 21.12
CA GLU A 38 -6.75 -3.68 20.60
C GLU A 38 -6.52 -4.05 19.14
N GLN A 39 -6.57 -5.33 18.81
CA GLN A 39 -6.46 -5.78 17.42
C GLN A 39 -7.78 -5.53 16.69
N ILE A 40 -7.77 -4.56 15.79
CA ILE A 40 -8.96 -4.16 15.01
C ILE A 40 -8.94 -4.75 13.59
N HIS A 41 -7.82 -5.31 13.16
CA HIS A 41 -7.66 -5.91 11.84
C HIS A 41 -6.64 -7.05 11.87
N LEU A 42 -6.99 -8.15 11.21
CA LEU A 42 -6.10 -9.29 10.98
C LEU A 42 -6.45 -9.90 9.62
N GLN A 43 -5.49 -9.90 8.70
CA GLN A 43 -5.55 -10.48 7.36
C GLN A 43 -4.25 -11.24 7.09
N PRO A 44 -4.19 -12.14 6.09
CA PRO A 44 -2.96 -12.88 5.77
C PRO A 44 -1.73 -11.99 5.49
N TRP A 45 -1.95 -10.75 5.04
CA TRP A 45 -0.89 -9.81 4.66
C TRP A 45 -0.59 -8.71 5.69
N SER A 46 -1.47 -8.45 6.66
CA SER A 46 -1.20 -7.47 7.73
C SER A 46 -2.08 -7.61 8.97
N THR A 47 -1.64 -7.00 10.08
CA THR A 47 -2.47 -6.73 11.25
C THR A 47 -2.40 -5.26 11.65
N VAL A 48 -3.50 -4.73 12.19
CA VAL A 48 -3.57 -3.37 12.75
C VAL A 48 -4.04 -3.44 14.20
N LEU A 49 -3.26 -2.81 15.08
CA LEU A 49 -3.60 -2.60 16.48
C LEU A 49 -3.93 -1.13 16.72
N ARG A 50 -5.05 -0.89 17.39
CA ARG A 50 -5.44 0.42 17.91
C ARG A 50 -4.82 0.61 19.29
N ALA A 51 -4.17 1.75 19.51
CA ALA A 51 -3.47 2.07 20.74
C ALA A 51 -3.95 3.41 21.31
N PRO A 52 -4.62 3.42 22.48
CA PRO A 52 -5.03 4.67 23.11
C PRO A 52 -3.85 5.40 23.76
N THR A 53 -3.78 6.71 23.57
CA THR A 53 -2.79 7.60 24.19
C THR A 53 -3.47 8.82 24.81
N ALA A 54 -2.76 9.57 25.65
CA ALA A 54 -3.26 10.85 26.20
C ALA A 54 -3.54 11.90 25.11
N GLY A 55 -2.95 11.76 23.92
CA GLY A 55 -3.12 12.67 22.77
C GLY A 55 -4.06 12.14 21.68
N GLY A 56 -4.91 11.16 22.00
CA GLY A 56 -5.80 10.49 21.04
C GLY A 56 -5.31 9.09 20.63
N LEU A 57 -5.96 8.52 19.63
CA LEU A 57 -5.63 7.19 19.13
C LEU A 57 -4.41 7.23 18.21
N VAL A 58 -3.61 6.17 18.24
CA VAL A 58 -2.61 5.86 17.22
C VAL A 58 -2.81 4.42 16.76
N PHE A 59 -2.28 4.09 15.59
CA PHE A 59 -2.49 2.80 14.95
C PHE A 59 -1.15 2.16 14.62
N PHE A 60 -0.89 0.99 15.19
CA PHE A 60 0.25 0.17 14.80
C PHE A 60 -0.17 -0.75 13.66
N LYS A 61 0.58 -0.75 12.56
CA LYS A 61 0.42 -1.72 11.46
C LYS A 61 1.69 -2.58 11.40
N SER A 62 1.50 -3.90 11.32
CA SER A 62 2.56 -4.83 10.95
C SER A 62 2.16 -5.57 9.68
N VAL A 63 3.07 -5.61 8.72
CA VAL A 63 2.87 -6.24 7.40
C VAL A 63 3.64 -7.55 7.30
N ALA A 64 3.20 -8.45 6.44
CA ALA A 64 3.86 -9.73 6.22
C ALA A 64 5.24 -9.52 5.55
N PRO A 65 6.19 -10.47 5.70
CA PRO A 65 7.56 -10.32 5.18
C PRO A 65 7.67 -9.92 3.70
N ASN A 66 6.78 -10.41 2.85
CA ASN A 66 6.73 -10.08 1.42
C ASN A 66 6.23 -8.66 1.11
N ILE A 67 5.78 -7.91 2.11
CA ILE A 67 5.25 -6.53 1.98
C ILE A 67 6.02 -5.55 2.89
N HIS A 68 7.15 -5.96 3.50
CA HIS A 68 7.95 -5.07 4.34
C HIS A 68 8.38 -3.77 3.63
N HIS A 69 8.46 -3.76 2.29
CA HIS A 69 8.74 -2.57 1.49
C HIS A 69 7.73 -1.44 1.74
N GLU A 70 6.48 -1.76 2.11
CA GLU A 70 5.44 -0.76 2.42
C GLU A 70 5.94 0.24 3.47
N VAL A 71 6.65 -0.24 4.50
CA VAL A 71 7.11 0.60 5.61
C VAL A 71 8.16 1.60 5.13
N ALA A 72 9.13 1.14 4.35
CA ALA A 72 10.18 1.99 3.81
C ALA A 72 9.61 2.98 2.79
N LEU A 73 8.73 2.49 1.91
CA LEU A 73 8.05 3.29 0.90
C LEU A 73 7.20 4.38 1.53
N THR A 74 6.33 4.04 2.49
CA THR A 74 5.47 5.00 3.21
C THR A 74 6.31 6.06 3.93
N ALA A 75 7.41 5.68 4.58
CA ALA A 75 8.30 6.63 5.26
C ALA A 75 8.96 7.61 4.28
N ALA A 76 9.40 7.13 3.10
CA ALA A 76 10.00 7.98 2.09
C ALA A 76 8.97 8.93 1.46
N LEU A 77 7.80 8.41 1.10
CA LEU A 77 6.69 9.18 0.54
C LEU A 77 6.21 10.27 1.50
N ALA A 78 6.04 9.95 2.79
CA ALA A 78 5.68 10.93 3.80
C ALA A 78 6.72 12.04 3.97
N ARG A 79 8.01 11.75 3.75
CA ARG A 79 9.07 12.76 3.77
C ARG A 79 9.09 13.63 2.53
N TRP A 80 8.87 13.04 1.36
CA TRP A 80 8.89 13.77 0.10
C TRP A 80 7.62 14.60 -0.10
N GLN A 81 6.48 14.10 0.37
CA GLN A 81 5.14 14.62 0.09
C GLN A 81 4.26 14.61 1.36
N PRO A 82 4.67 15.34 2.43
CA PRO A 82 3.98 15.34 3.72
C PRO A 82 2.55 15.90 3.66
N ASP A 83 2.22 16.61 2.57
CA ASP A 83 0.90 17.18 2.32
C ASP A 83 -0.08 16.24 1.62
N VAL A 84 0.39 15.08 1.14
CA VAL A 84 -0.47 14.11 0.44
C VAL A 84 -0.40 12.73 1.07
N VAL A 85 0.65 12.42 1.83
CA VAL A 85 0.87 11.09 2.40
C VAL A 85 0.73 11.15 3.92
N LEU A 86 0.04 10.17 4.51
CA LEU A 86 -0.11 10.09 5.96
C LEU A 86 1.27 9.84 6.61
N GLN A 87 1.72 10.78 7.43
CA GLN A 87 3.05 10.73 8.04
C GLN A 87 3.10 9.76 9.22
N PRO A 88 3.91 8.68 9.17
CA PRO A 88 4.09 7.81 10.32
C PRO A 88 4.79 8.51 11.49
N LEU A 89 4.39 8.16 12.71
CA LEU A 89 5.04 8.57 13.96
C LEU A 89 6.36 7.82 14.20
N ALA A 90 6.43 6.56 13.73
CA ALA A 90 7.62 5.73 13.78
C ALA A 90 7.52 4.61 12.74
N THR A 91 8.67 4.12 12.29
CA THR A 91 8.78 3.02 11.33
C THR A 91 9.95 2.10 11.70
N ASP A 92 9.81 0.83 11.38
CA ASP A 92 10.86 -0.19 11.42
C ASP A 92 10.69 -1.10 10.19
N PRO A 93 11.34 -0.76 9.06
CA PRO A 93 11.20 -1.52 7.82
C PRO A 93 11.70 -2.96 7.91
N ALA A 94 12.70 -3.23 8.76
CA ALA A 94 13.26 -4.57 8.90
C ALA A 94 12.24 -5.53 9.51
N ARG A 95 11.45 -5.06 10.49
CA ARG A 95 10.37 -5.84 11.12
C ARG A 95 9.01 -5.71 10.42
N GLY A 96 8.89 -4.84 9.41
CA GLY A 96 7.61 -4.59 8.76
C GLY A 96 6.64 -3.81 9.66
N TRP A 97 7.13 -2.94 10.55
CA TRP A 97 6.31 -2.25 11.56
C TRP A 97 6.22 -0.75 11.29
N MET A 98 5.03 -0.18 11.48
CA MET A 98 4.84 1.27 11.47
C MET A 98 3.80 1.70 12.51
N LEU A 99 4.00 2.89 13.08
CA LEU A 99 3.05 3.55 13.95
C LEU A 99 2.51 4.78 13.23
N LEU A 100 1.21 4.82 13.01
CA LEU A 100 0.50 5.87 12.29
C LEU A 100 -0.31 6.72 13.27
N PRO A 101 -0.44 8.03 13.02
CA PRO A 101 -1.42 8.84 13.74
C PRO A 101 -2.84 8.42 13.33
N ASP A 102 -3.84 8.89 14.08
CA ASP A 102 -5.21 8.89 13.59
C ASP A 102 -5.31 9.81 12.35
N GLY A 103 -5.61 9.21 11.19
CA GLY A 103 -5.81 9.94 9.94
C GLY A 103 -7.12 10.71 9.90
N GLY A 104 -8.05 10.44 10.83
CA GLY A 104 -9.38 11.03 10.86
C GLY A 104 -10.40 10.26 10.02
N ALA A 105 -11.42 10.96 9.53
CA ALA A 105 -12.47 10.35 8.72
C ALA A 105 -11.93 9.98 7.32
N ARG A 106 -12.23 8.77 6.87
CA ARG A 106 -11.95 8.33 5.50
C ARG A 106 -12.88 9.03 4.52
N LEU A 107 -12.40 9.23 3.30
CA LEU A 107 -13.18 9.78 2.21
C LEU A 107 -14.48 9.00 1.97
N ARG A 108 -14.45 7.67 2.13
CA ARG A 108 -15.61 6.78 2.10
C ARG A 108 -16.76 7.25 2.99
N GLU A 109 -16.47 7.68 4.21
CA GLU A 109 -17.51 8.11 5.15
C GLU A 109 -18.15 9.42 4.70
N ARG A 110 -17.37 10.33 4.10
CA ARG A 110 -17.87 11.57 3.51
C ARG A 110 -18.76 11.30 2.30
N ILE A 111 -18.25 10.57 1.32
CA ILE A 111 -19.00 10.22 0.10
C ILE A 111 -20.30 9.47 0.45
N ARG A 112 -20.29 8.59 1.45
CA ARG A 112 -21.54 7.92 1.89
C ARG A 112 -22.55 8.88 2.49
N ALA A 113 -22.09 9.92 3.20
CA ALA A 113 -22.93 10.89 3.87
C ALA A 113 -23.57 11.91 2.91
N ASP A 114 -22.80 12.46 1.96
CA ASP A 114 -23.27 13.53 1.06
C ASP A 114 -23.48 13.10 -0.39
N ARG A 115 -22.95 11.93 -0.79
CA ARG A 115 -22.97 11.42 -2.17
C ARG A 115 -22.31 12.35 -3.18
N ASP A 116 -21.37 13.18 -2.74
CA ASP A 116 -20.69 14.16 -3.58
C ASP A 116 -19.39 13.60 -4.18
N LEU A 117 -19.29 13.60 -5.51
CA LEU A 117 -18.06 13.26 -6.24
C LEU A 117 -17.07 14.43 -6.30
N GLY A 118 -17.48 15.64 -5.90
CA GLY A 118 -16.62 16.82 -5.80
C GLY A 118 -15.37 16.58 -4.95
N HIS A 119 -15.44 15.69 -3.96
CA HIS A 119 -14.29 15.28 -3.17
C HIS A 119 -13.19 14.62 -4.02
N TRP A 120 -13.56 13.79 -5.00
CA TRP A 120 -12.60 13.20 -5.93
C TRP A 120 -12.01 14.24 -6.88
N HIS A 121 -12.83 15.16 -7.40
CA HIS A 121 -12.33 16.25 -8.24
C HIS A 121 -11.32 17.14 -7.51
N ALA A 122 -11.49 17.34 -6.20
CA ALA A 122 -10.52 18.05 -5.37
C ALA A 122 -9.25 17.24 -5.12
N LEU A 123 -9.36 15.91 -4.95
CA LEU A 123 -8.24 15.04 -4.62
C LEU A 123 -7.33 14.72 -5.82
N LEU A 124 -7.91 14.33 -6.96
CA LEU A 124 -7.16 13.79 -8.10
C LEU A 124 -6.03 14.69 -8.60
N PRO A 125 -6.16 16.03 -8.63
CA PRO A 125 -5.03 16.90 -8.97
C PRO A 125 -3.84 16.78 -8.03
N HIS A 126 -4.06 16.57 -6.73
CA HIS A 126 -3.00 16.38 -5.73
C HIS A 126 -2.31 15.02 -5.91
N TYR A 127 -3.08 13.98 -6.23
CA TYR A 127 -2.51 12.66 -6.54
C TYR A 127 -1.72 12.68 -7.86
N ALA A 128 -2.21 13.38 -8.89
CA ALA A 128 -1.48 13.56 -10.13
C ALA A 128 -0.18 14.36 -9.93
N ALA A 129 -0.21 15.43 -9.12
CA ALA A 129 0.99 16.18 -8.78
C ALA A 129 2.03 15.31 -8.05
N LEU A 130 1.57 14.47 -7.11
CA LEU A 130 2.40 13.45 -6.46
C LEU A 130 3.06 12.53 -7.50
N GLN A 131 2.29 12.00 -8.46
CA GLN A 131 2.84 11.13 -9.51
C GLN A 131 3.83 11.86 -10.42
N ILE A 132 3.57 13.12 -10.79
CA ILE A 132 4.50 13.93 -11.59
C ILE A 132 5.83 14.11 -10.84
N ASP A 133 5.80 14.44 -9.55
CA ASP A 133 7.00 14.64 -8.76
C ASP A 133 7.79 13.34 -8.56
N LEU A 134 7.09 12.23 -8.37
CA LEU A 134 7.71 10.91 -8.18
C LEU A 134 8.27 10.30 -9.47
N ALA A 135 7.90 10.80 -10.64
CA ALA A 135 8.45 10.34 -11.91
C ALA A 135 9.98 10.53 -11.98
N ALA A 136 10.53 11.51 -11.27
CA ALA A 136 11.98 11.73 -11.16
C ALA A 136 12.68 10.84 -10.13
N ARG A 137 11.94 9.99 -9.39
CA ARG A 137 12.43 9.18 -8.27
C ARG A 137 12.26 7.67 -8.48
N GLN A 138 12.07 7.21 -9.71
CA GLN A 138 11.81 5.80 -10.02
C GLN A 138 12.87 4.86 -9.42
N ASP A 139 14.16 5.18 -9.59
CA ASP A 139 15.24 4.36 -9.04
C ASP A 139 15.24 4.33 -7.50
N GLU A 140 14.89 5.43 -6.84
CA GLU A 140 14.75 5.48 -5.38
C GLU A 140 13.55 4.62 -4.92
N LEU A 141 12.43 4.66 -5.65
CA LEU A 141 11.23 3.85 -5.35
C LEU A 141 11.52 2.35 -5.49
N LEU A 142 12.22 1.95 -6.56
CA LEU A 142 12.65 0.57 -6.77
C LEU A 142 13.64 0.11 -5.69
N ALA A 143 14.59 0.98 -5.29
CA ALA A 143 15.52 0.68 -4.20
C ALA A 143 14.83 0.52 -2.83
N LEU A 144 13.66 1.12 -2.64
CA LEU A 144 12.81 0.93 -1.46
C LEU A 144 11.97 -0.37 -1.51
N GLY A 145 12.00 -1.08 -2.64
CA GLY A 145 11.32 -2.37 -2.81
C GLY A 145 9.97 -2.29 -3.52
N ALA A 146 9.60 -1.14 -4.11
CA ALA A 146 8.41 -1.08 -4.97
C ALA A 146 8.59 -2.02 -6.18
N ALA A 147 7.50 -2.67 -6.60
CA ALA A 147 7.55 -3.58 -7.74
C ALA A 147 7.84 -2.81 -9.04
N ASP A 148 8.68 -3.38 -9.90
CA ASP A 148 9.00 -2.81 -11.22
C ASP A 148 8.01 -3.32 -12.26
N TRP A 149 6.94 -2.56 -12.47
CA TRP A 149 5.89 -2.85 -13.44
C TRP A 149 5.95 -1.89 -14.63
N ARG A 150 7.14 -1.34 -14.89
CA ARG A 150 7.34 -0.46 -16.03
C ARG A 150 6.93 -1.14 -17.33
N LEU A 151 6.44 -0.36 -18.29
CA LEU A 151 5.89 -0.80 -19.57
C LEU A 151 6.88 -1.66 -20.36
N THR A 152 8.19 -1.48 -20.16
CA THR A 152 9.23 -2.33 -20.76
C THR A 152 9.26 -3.74 -20.18
N HIS A 153 8.83 -3.93 -18.94
CA HIS A 153 8.83 -5.21 -18.22
C HIS A 153 7.46 -5.86 -18.17
N PHE A 154 6.39 -5.07 -18.20
CA PHE A 154 5.02 -5.54 -17.99
C PHE A 154 4.60 -6.69 -18.93
N PRO A 155 4.92 -6.69 -20.25
CA PRO A 155 4.58 -7.82 -21.11
C PRO A 155 5.19 -9.16 -20.66
N ARG A 156 6.42 -9.13 -20.13
CA ARG A 156 7.08 -10.32 -19.56
C ARG A 156 6.37 -10.76 -18.28
N LEU A 157 6.07 -9.83 -17.37
CA LEU A 157 5.35 -10.11 -16.12
C LEU A 157 3.98 -10.73 -16.36
N TYR A 158 3.27 -10.22 -17.37
CA TYR A 158 1.99 -10.77 -17.81
C TYR A 158 2.13 -12.24 -18.26
N ALA A 159 3.12 -12.54 -19.10
CA ALA A 159 3.38 -13.90 -19.55
C ALA A 159 3.82 -14.83 -18.40
N GLU A 160 4.65 -14.34 -17.48
CA GLU A 160 5.08 -15.09 -16.30
C GLU A 160 3.90 -15.48 -15.41
N LEU A 161 3.01 -14.53 -15.09
CA LEU A 161 1.80 -14.79 -14.32
C LEU A 161 0.96 -15.91 -14.95
N LEU A 162 0.78 -15.88 -16.27
CA LEU A 162 -0.01 -16.90 -16.97
C LEU A 162 0.66 -18.28 -17.01
N ASN A 163 1.97 -18.36 -16.78
CA ASN A 163 2.68 -19.64 -16.69
C ASN A 163 2.65 -20.25 -15.27
N GLU A 164 2.17 -19.51 -14.25
CA GLU A 164 2.05 -19.99 -12.87
C GLU A 164 0.78 -20.83 -12.65
N HIS A 165 0.63 -21.94 -13.39
CA HIS A 165 -0.60 -22.75 -13.39
C HIS A 165 -1.05 -23.19 -11.99
N GLU A 166 -0.11 -23.50 -11.10
CA GLU A 166 -0.40 -23.88 -9.71
C GLU A 166 -1.01 -22.73 -8.90
N GLN A 167 -0.66 -21.47 -9.18
CA GLN A 167 -1.21 -20.28 -8.52
C GLN A 167 -2.52 -19.81 -9.15
N LEU A 168 -2.72 -20.10 -10.43
CA LEU A 168 -3.97 -19.82 -11.14
C LEU A 168 -5.11 -20.79 -10.78
N TRP A 169 -4.78 -21.89 -10.09
CA TRP A 169 -5.74 -22.90 -9.65
C TRP A 169 -6.59 -23.41 -10.82
N LEU A 170 -5.94 -23.69 -11.96
CA LEU A 170 -6.65 -23.99 -13.21
C LEU A 170 -7.66 -25.14 -13.02
N ASP A 171 -8.90 -24.88 -13.44
CA ASP A 171 -10.05 -25.77 -13.35
C ASP A 171 -10.35 -26.32 -11.93
N GLN A 172 -9.83 -25.66 -10.89
CA GLN A 172 -10.20 -25.93 -9.49
C GLN A 172 -11.37 -25.03 -9.04
N PRO A 173 -12.06 -25.38 -7.94
CA PRO A 173 -13.00 -24.47 -7.30
C PRO A 173 -12.38 -23.10 -7.02
N ASP A 174 -13.11 -22.02 -7.38
CA ASP A 174 -12.68 -20.62 -7.29
C ASP A 174 -11.42 -20.25 -8.11
N GLY A 175 -10.93 -21.16 -8.95
CA GLY A 175 -9.79 -20.95 -9.85
C GLY A 175 -10.16 -20.48 -11.25
N LEU A 176 -9.14 -20.25 -12.09
CA LEU A 176 -9.32 -19.77 -13.45
C LEU A 176 -9.70 -20.91 -14.41
N PRO A 177 -10.80 -20.80 -15.19
CA PRO A 177 -11.13 -21.79 -16.22
C PRO A 177 -10.06 -21.84 -17.32
N SER A 178 -9.72 -23.04 -17.79
CA SER A 178 -8.75 -23.24 -18.89
C SER A 178 -9.11 -22.48 -20.18
N GLU A 179 -10.40 -22.28 -20.46
CA GLU A 179 -10.85 -21.49 -21.60
C GLU A 179 -10.48 -20.00 -21.47
N ASP A 180 -10.59 -19.42 -20.28
CA ASP A 180 -10.20 -18.04 -20.01
C ASP A 180 -8.69 -17.90 -19.94
N HIS A 181 -7.98 -18.90 -19.42
CA HIS A 181 -6.52 -18.95 -19.49
C HIS A 181 -6.01 -18.91 -20.94
N ALA A 182 -6.61 -19.71 -21.83
CA ALA A 182 -6.28 -19.69 -23.26
C ALA A 182 -6.57 -18.32 -23.90
N ARG A 183 -7.66 -17.66 -23.50
CA ARG A 183 -7.99 -16.30 -23.96
C ARG A 183 -6.98 -15.26 -23.47
N LEU A 184 -6.52 -15.35 -22.22
CA LEU A 184 -5.48 -14.47 -21.68
C LEU A 184 -4.14 -14.69 -22.39
N LEU A 185 -3.74 -15.94 -22.64
CA LEU A 185 -2.54 -16.24 -23.42
C LEU A 185 -2.61 -15.62 -24.83
N ALA A 186 -3.78 -15.69 -25.48
CA ALA A 186 -4.00 -15.08 -26.79
C ALA A 186 -3.93 -13.54 -26.79
N LEU A 187 -4.11 -12.88 -25.63
CA LEU A 187 -4.01 -11.43 -25.48
C LEU A 187 -2.57 -10.91 -25.33
N ALA A 188 -1.58 -11.77 -25.11
CA ALA A 188 -0.20 -11.33 -24.86
C ALA A 188 0.38 -10.38 -25.96
N PRO A 189 0.15 -10.60 -27.28
CA PRO A 189 0.56 -9.64 -28.30
C PRO A 189 -0.14 -8.28 -28.18
N GLN A 190 -1.42 -8.29 -27.81
CA GLN A 190 -2.21 -7.06 -27.64
C GLN A 190 -1.77 -6.28 -26.40
N VAL A 191 -1.48 -6.96 -25.29
CA VAL A 191 -0.90 -6.35 -24.08
C VAL A 191 0.43 -5.67 -24.41
N SER A 192 1.28 -6.33 -25.20
CA SER A 192 2.55 -5.75 -25.67
C SER A 192 2.32 -4.49 -26.52
N ALA A 193 1.32 -4.52 -27.40
CA ALA A 193 0.97 -3.37 -28.23
C ALA A 193 0.44 -2.19 -27.40
N TRP A 194 -0.41 -2.43 -26.40
CA TRP A 194 -0.88 -1.38 -25.48
C TRP A 194 0.26 -0.79 -24.65
N CYS A 195 1.20 -1.61 -24.18
CA CYS A 195 2.38 -1.09 -23.48
C CYS A 195 3.22 -0.17 -24.38
N ALA A 196 3.39 -0.53 -25.65
CA ALA A 196 4.11 0.31 -26.62
C ALA A 196 3.35 1.61 -26.94
N GLU A 197 2.02 1.56 -27.04
CA GLU A 197 1.16 2.75 -27.22
C GLU A 197 1.28 3.71 -26.04
N LEU A 198 1.20 3.21 -24.80
CA LEU A 198 1.36 4.02 -23.59
C LEU A 198 2.77 4.61 -23.51
N ALA A 199 3.81 3.84 -23.82
CA ALA A 199 5.19 4.33 -23.84
C ALA A 199 5.39 5.46 -24.87
N ALA A 200 4.66 5.43 -25.97
CA ALA A 200 4.70 6.48 -27.00
C ALA A 200 3.96 7.77 -26.61
N SER A 201 3.15 7.78 -25.54
CA SER A 201 2.40 8.96 -25.09
C SER A 201 3.28 10.08 -24.54
N GLY A 202 4.52 9.76 -24.11
CA GLY A 202 5.43 10.70 -23.47
C GLY A 202 5.14 10.97 -21.98
N ILE A 203 4.15 10.28 -21.38
CA ILE A 203 3.90 10.33 -19.94
C ILE A 203 4.96 9.47 -19.24
N PRO A 204 5.78 10.05 -18.33
CA PRO A 204 6.79 9.28 -17.63
C PRO A 204 6.14 8.34 -16.62
N GLU A 205 6.77 7.18 -16.45
CA GLU A 205 6.38 6.19 -15.45
C GLU A 205 6.66 6.72 -14.05
N SER A 206 5.83 6.34 -13.08
CA SER A 206 5.87 6.86 -11.72
C SER A 206 5.34 5.82 -10.74
N LEU A 207 5.19 6.20 -9.47
CA LEU A 207 4.51 5.37 -8.49
C LEU A 207 3.00 5.34 -8.77
N ASN A 208 2.46 4.16 -9.05
CA ASN A 208 1.04 3.88 -8.96
C ASN A 208 0.74 3.24 -7.59
N HIS A 209 -0.29 3.71 -6.91
CA HIS A 209 -0.71 3.18 -5.61
C HIS A 209 -1.10 1.69 -5.66
N GLY A 210 -1.66 1.23 -6.78
CA GLY A 210 -2.13 -0.14 -6.98
C GLY A 210 -3.48 -0.48 -6.32
N ASP A 211 -3.94 0.32 -5.36
CA ASP A 211 -5.20 0.13 -4.62
C ASP A 211 -5.79 1.47 -4.13
N LEU A 212 -5.76 2.51 -4.98
CA LEU A 212 -6.29 3.82 -4.60
C LEU A 212 -7.82 3.81 -4.64
N HIS A 213 -8.45 3.72 -3.46
CA HIS A 213 -9.90 3.86 -3.31
C HIS A 213 -10.24 4.74 -2.09
N ASP A 214 -11.51 5.10 -1.96
CA ASP A 214 -12.05 6.02 -0.93
C ASP A 214 -11.78 5.63 0.54
N GLY A 215 -11.32 4.40 0.78
CA GLY A 215 -10.99 3.87 2.10
C GLY A 215 -9.52 4.03 2.45
N ASN A 216 -8.65 4.20 1.45
CA ASN A 216 -7.20 4.43 1.58
C ASN A 216 -6.87 5.94 1.57
N ILE A 217 -7.89 6.78 1.75
CA ILE A 217 -7.78 8.23 1.75
C ILE A 217 -8.46 8.77 3.01
N PHE A 218 -7.71 9.50 3.80
CA PHE A 218 -8.21 10.30 4.92
C PHE A 218 -8.48 11.74 4.48
N PHE A 219 -9.61 12.29 4.92
CA PHE A 219 -9.99 13.67 4.63
C PHE A 219 -9.70 14.57 5.83
N HIS A 220 -9.09 15.74 5.60
CA HIS A 220 -8.91 16.76 6.63
C HIS A 220 -9.26 18.16 6.10
N THR A 221 -9.34 19.13 7.01
CA THR A 221 -9.50 20.53 6.65
C THR A 221 -8.32 20.99 5.79
N GLY A 222 -8.56 21.20 4.50
CA GLY A 222 -7.56 21.70 3.55
C GLY A 222 -6.90 20.65 2.66
N GLY A 223 -7.30 19.37 2.71
CA GLY A 223 -6.72 18.35 1.81
C GLY A 223 -7.11 16.92 2.16
N ALA A 224 -6.37 15.98 1.56
CA ALA A 224 -6.49 14.56 1.89
C ALA A 224 -5.10 13.92 2.06
N ARG A 225 -5.05 12.85 2.84
CA ARG A 225 -3.86 12.04 3.05
C ARG A 225 -4.10 10.62 2.61
N ILE A 226 -3.21 10.13 1.75
CA ILE A 226 -3.22 8.78 1.20
C ILE A 226 -2.31 7.90 2.05
N PHE A 227 -2.75 6.67 2.31
CA PHE A 227 -2.00 5.67 3.07
C PHE A 227 -2.20 4.28 2.45
N ASP A 228 -1.56 3.27 3.03
CA ASP A 228 -1.62 1.87 2.56
C ASP A 228 -0.94 1.63 1.22
N TRP A 229 0.38 1.91 1.19
CA TRP A 229 1.20 1.80 -0.01
C TRP A 229 1.72 0.38 -0.28
N GLY A 230 1.11 -0.65 0.31
CA GLY A 230 1.58 -2.04 0.20
C GLY A 230 1.60 -2.55 -1.24
N ASP A 231 0.64 -2.08 -2.03
CA ASP A 231 0.46 -2.37 -3.45
C ASP A 231 1.17 -1.37 -4.38
N GLY A 232 1.97 -0.46 -3.82
CA GLY A 232 2.71 0.55 -4.55
C GLY A 232 3.72 -0.05 -5.53
N ARG A 233 3.66 0.37 -6.79
CA ARG A 233 4.50 -0.13 -7.88
C ARG A 233 4.93 0.98 -8.82
N VAL A 234 6.13 0.86 -9.39
CA VAL A 234 6.58 1.77 -10.46
C VAL A 234 5.97 1.28 -11.77
N SER A 235 5.07 2.06 -12.36
CA SER A 235 4.38 1.73 -13.61
C SER A 235 3.97 3.01 -14.36
N HIS A 236 3.32 2.86 -15.50
CA HIS A 236 2.54 3.96 -16.07
C HIS A 236 1.47 4.43 -15.04
N PRO A 237 1.31 5.74 -14.80
CA PRO A 237 0.37 6.28 -13.82
C PRO A 237 -1.10 5.97 -14.16
#